data_AF-A0A7S3FD14-F1
#
_entry.id   AF-A0A7S3FD14-F1
#
_cell.length_a   1.000
_cell.length_b   1.000
_cell.length_c   1.000
_cell.angle_alpha   90.00
_cell.angle_beta   90.00
_cell.angle_gamma   90.00
#
_symmetry.space_group_name_H-M   'P 1'
#
loop_
_entity.id
_entity.type
_entity.pdbx_description
1 polymer ?
#
loop_
_entity_poly.entity_id
_entity_poly.type
_entity_poly.pdbx_seq_one_letter_code
_entity_poly.pdbx_strand_id
1 'polypeptide(L)'
;VLLLRSHAFLRGSTDTSSIEPDFFDVVPPAGSEAVWAKTLPSNSVLCGVLCGVDGGLAEAERLAHALIPTRSNGVLHARRDKFEMNEALRTAGLPVAAQLAPGPGRWPEICAFVRRHGLPVVIKPRRGVASQLVHLVHTEQEAQRVYESMSQNPTCVFTKEADAACGPVVQEFLEGREWIVDTVSRNGEHKVIAVYRYDKGTANGSPFVYFGVEAMGCDAAALALTSYAVRALEGLNWRWGPAHLELMETADGPRLVEVNAGRWNGINFRRLARGCVGIDAYEATLSAYLDDDDAWSRILSHPPSKLLQAGRIVHIVSYVEGELIRIRHRTRIQRLPSMVSFEPRPERYGERVERTTCFVSLAGDALLMHSDSEVVERDYQTLRKLQPSLFAVRGGTSSSGLWGELWRTLFRRRGGRMYVRVGYVLQALDGEQAVVSQLEMAQGATIMDGSMEGVEKVAMATLDGGVTVVDADRVCARHFTVVAKISPDWDSA
;
A
#
# COMPACT_ATOMS: atom_id res chain seq x y z
N VAL A 1 16.63 -18.06 4.42
CA VAL A 1 15.97 -19.19 5.12
C VAL A 1 16.45 -20.47 4.48
N LEU A 2 16.83 -21.49 5.26
CA LEU A 2 17.17 -22.82 4.74
C LEU A 2 15.95 -23.75 4.88
N LEU A 3 15.70 -24.59 3.87
CA LEU A 3 14.77 -25.72 3.96
C LEU A 3 15.56 -26.98 4.25
N LEU A 4 15.41 -27.56 5.45
CA LEU A 4 16.06 -28.80 5.86
C LEU A 4 15.04 -29.94 5.98
N ARG A 5 15.32 -31.10 5.36
CA ARG A 5 14.62 -32.36 5.63
C ARG A 5 15.49 -33.20 6.58
N SER A 6 15.07 -33.34 7.83
CA SER A 6 15.75 -34.20 8.82
C SER A 6 15.48 -35.66 8.53
N HIS A 7 16.52 -36.51 8.60
CA HIS A 7 16.35 -37.96 8.52
C HIS A 7 15.68 -38.59 9.76
N ALA A 8 15.54 -37.84 10.86
CA ALA A 8 15.05 -38.38 12.13
C ALA A 8 13.52 -38.42 12.28
N PHE A 9 12.76 -37.77 11.40
CA PHE A 9 11.31 -37.56 11.59
C PHE A 9 10.39 -38.65 11.00
N LEU A 10 10.88 -39.89 10.91
CA LEU A 10 10.11 -41.08 10.45
C LEU A 10 9.90 -42.13 11.55
N ARG A 11 9.78 -41.71 12.81
CA ARG A 11 9.32 -42.57 13.93
C ARG A 11 8.35 -41.84 14.87
N GLY A 12 7.08 -41.73 14.43
CA GLY A 12 5.91 -41.78 15.31
C GLY A 12 5.85 -40.86 16.53
N SER A 13 6.42 -39.65 16.49
CA SER A 13 6.21 -38.63 17.53
C SER A 13 5.20 -37.61 17.06
N THR A 14 4.14 -37.41 17.85
CA THR A 14 3.09 -36.40 17.63
C THR A 14 3.34 -35.11 18.41
N ASP A 15 4.55 -34.92 18.94
CA ASP A 15 4.87 -33.78 19.80
C ASP A 15 5.34 -32.57 18.96
N THR A 16 4.44 -31.60 18.75
CA THR A 16 4.68 -30.38 17.98
C THR A 16 5.12 -29.20 18.86
N SER A 17 5.53 -29.43 20.10
CA SER A 17 5.65 -28.37 21.13
C SER A 17 6.96 -27.56 21.15
N SER A 18 7.96 -27.89 20.32
CA SER A 18 9.32 -27.30 20.45
C SER A 18 10.09 -27.10 19.14
N ILE A 19 9.43 -26.68 18.05
CA ILE A 19 10.15 -26.13 16.89
C ILE A 19 10.55 -24.67 17.21
N GLU A 20 11.62 -24.50 17.98
CA GLU A 20 12.32 -23.22 18.00
C GLU A 20 13.07 -23.03 16.66
N PRO A 21 12.87 -21.91 15.96
CA PRO A 21 13.59 -21.64 14.73
C PRO A 21 15.04 -21.29 15.05
N ASP A 22 15.98 -22.17 14.68
CA ASP A 22 17.42 -21.88 14.66
C ASP A 22 17.70 -20.71 13.69
N PHE A 23 17.74 -19.49 14.23
CA PHE A 23 18.22 -18.32 13.51
C PHE A 23 19.74 -18.38 13.43
N PHE A 24 20.26 -18.83 12.28
CA PHE A 24 21.67 -18.66 11.97
C PHE A 24 21.98 -17.17 11.73
N ASP A 25 22.36 -16.46 12.80
CA ASP A 25 22.56 -14.99 12.84
C ASP A 25 23.59 -14.43 11.84
N VAL A 26 24.39 -15.29 11.20
CA VAL A 26 25.43 -14.87 10.26
C VAL A 26 25.30 -15.61 8.93
N VAL A 27 24.85 -14.89 7.91
CA VAL A 27 25.09 -15.30 6.51
C VAL A 27 26.60 -15.25 6.25
N PRO A 28 27.23 -16.31 5.74
CA PRO A 28 28.67 -16.34 5.56
C PRO A 28 29.14 -15.29 4.54
N PRO A 29 30.37 -14.75 4.69
CA PRO A 29 31.01 -13.95 3.65
C PRO A 29 31.03 -14.66 2.28
N ALA A 30 31.11 -13.87 1.21
CA ALA A 30 31.22 -14.43 -0.14
C ALA A 30 32.47 -15.32 -0.27
N GLY A 31 32.32 -16.51 -0.85
CA GLY A 31 33.36 -17.53 -0.97
C GLY A 31 33.55 -18.42 0.26
N SER A 32 32.83 -18.17 1.37
CA SER A 32 32.91 -18.97 2.61
C SER A 32 31.74 -19.95 2.80
N GLU A 33 30.85 -20.07 1.82
CA GLU A 33 29.57 -20.81 1.92
C GLU A 33 29.78 -22.29 2.21
N ALA A 34 30.68 -22.95 1.46
CA ALA A 34 30.95 -24.38 1.61
C ALA A 34 31.68 -24.72 2.92
N VAL A 35 32.41 -23.75 3.51
CA VAL A 35 33.01 -23.90 4.85
C VAL A 35 31.94 -23.74 5.91
N TRP A 36 31.11 -22.70 5.80
CA TRP A 36 29.99 -22.45 6.69
C TRP A 36 28.98 -23.59 6.70
N ALA A 37 28.66 -24.20 5.55
CA ALA A 37 27.72 -25.33 5.50
C ALA A 37 28.16 -26.56 6.30
N LYS A 38 29.44 -26.67 6.70
CA LYS A 38 29.91 -27.71 7.63
C LYS A 38 29.41 -27.52 9.07
N THR A 39 28.83 -26.37 9.40
CA THR A 39 28.18 -26.13 10.70
C THR A 39 26.72 -26.59 10.73
N LEU A 40 26.13 -26.93 9.57
CA LEU A 40 24.76 -27.44 9.50
C LEU A 40 24.66 -28.85 10.09
N PRO A 41 23.50 -29.24 10.68
CA PRO A 41 23.32 -30.56 11.26
C PRO A 41 23.57 -31.69 10.24
N SER A 42 24.51 -32.59 10.56
CA SER A 42 24.94 -33.68 9.68
C SER A 42 23.87 -34.74 9.38
N ASN A 43 22.74 -34.70 10.08
CA ASN A 43 21.57 -35.57 9.91
C ASN A 43 20.44 -34.94 9.05
N SER A 44 20.70 -33.80 8.41
CA SER A 44 19.72 -33.04 7.63
C SER A 44 20.13 -32.86 6.17
N VAL A 45 19.18 -33.02 5.25
CA VAL A 45 19.36 -32.73 3.83
C VAL A 45 18.87 -31.31 3.54
N LEU A 46 19.73 -30.48 2.96
CA LEU A 46 19.36 -29.14 2.49
C LEU A 46 18.58 -29.25 1.17
N CYS A 47 17.28 -28.95 1.22
CA CYS A 47 16.35 -29.03 0.10
C CYS A 47 16.24 -27.72 -0.69
N GLY A 48 16.47 -26.57 -0.05
CA GLY A 48 16.32 -25.26 -0.69
C GLY A 48 16.88 -24.10 0.14
N VAL A 49 17.14 -22.98 -0.53
CA VAL A 49 17.48 -21.70 0.10
C VAL A 49 16.47 -20.66 -0.38
N LEU A 50 15.74 -20.04 0.55
CA LEU A 50 14.67 -19.09 0.26
C LEU A 50 15.03 -17.68 0.72
N CYS A 51 14.68 -16.68 -0.09
CA CYS A 51 14.94 -15.26 0.17
C CYS A 51 13.90 -14.68 1.13
N GLY A 52 14.28 -14.53 2.41
CA GLY A 52 13.38 -14.06 3.47
C GLY A 52 13.05 -12.56 3.41
N VAL A 53 13.95 -11.75 2.83
CA VAL A 53 13.83 -10.30 2.68
C VAL A 53 14.50 -9.86 1.37
N ASP A 54 13.96 -8.83 0.74
CA ASP A 54 14.36 -8.36 -0.60
C ASP A 54 15.87 -8.01 -0.72
N GLY A 55 16.43 -7.37 0.31
CA GLY A 55 17.87 -7.08 0.42
C GLY A 55 18.78 -8.30 0.57
N GLY A 56 18.25 -9.52 0.66
CA GLY A 56 19.01 -10.77 0.85
C GLY A 56 18.98 -11.74 -0.34
N LEU A 57 18.55 -11.30 -1.53
CA LEU A 57 18.47 -12.21 -2.69
C LEU A 57 19.85 -12.66 -3.17
N ALA A 58 20.83 -11.76 -3.27
CA ALA A 58 22.17 -12.10 -3.74
C ALA A 58 22.84 -13.15 -2.83
N GLU A 59 22.64 -13.04 -1.52
CA GLU A 59 23.05 -14.04 -0.54
C GLU A 59 22.32 -15.38 -0.70
N ALA A 60 21.00 -15.35 -0.93
CA ALA A 60 20.22 -16.56 -1.15
C ALA A 60 20.64 -17.29 -2.43
N GLU A 61 20.88 -16.56 -3.52
CA GLU A 61 21.36 -17.12 -4.80
C GLU A 61 22.76 -17.71 -4.68
N ARG A 62 23.67 -16.99 -4.02
CA ARG A 62 25.04 -17.43 -3.73
C ARG A 62 25.07 -18.70 -2.87
N LEU A 63 24.26 -18.75 -1.80
CA LEU A 63 24.10 -19.95 -0.97
C LEU A 63 23.47 -21.10 -1.75
N ALA A 64 22.41 -20.86 -2.54
CA ALA A 64 21.80 -21.89 -3.38
C ALA A 64 22.81 -22.45 -4.40
N HIS A 65 23.63 -21.58 -5.02
CA HIS A 65 24.66 -21.98 -5.97
C HIS A 65 25.75 -22.84 -5.34
N ALA A 66 26.28 -22.43 -4.18
CA ALA A 66 27.36 -23.14 -3.52
C ALA A 66 26.90 -24.45 -2.85
N LEU A 67 25.67 -24.51 -2.33
CA LEU A 67 25.20 -25.61 -1.47
C LEU A 67 24.24 -26.57 -2.16
N ILE A 68 23.50 -26.11 -3.17
CA ILE A 68 22.53 -26.91 -3.93
C ILE A 68 22.61 -26.55 -5.43
N PRO A 69 23.75 -26.76 -6.11
CA PRO A 69 23.96 -26.30 -7.49
C PRO A 69 22.88 -26.81 -8.48
N THR A 70 22.30 -28.00 -8.23
CA THR A 70 21.18 -28.58 -9.00
C THR A 70 19.86 -27.78 -8.88
N ARG A 71 19.71 -26.97 -7.83
CA ARG A 71 18.56 -26.08 -7.57
C ARG A 71 18.93 -24.60 -7.55
N SER A 72 20.05 -24.26 -8.20
CA SER A 72 20.51 -22.88 -8.33
C SER A 72 19.87 -22.18 -9.54
N ASN A 73 19.57 -20.90 -9.36
CA ASN A 73 19.24 -19.97 -10.45
C ASN A 73 20.49 -19.26 -11.02
N GLY A 74 21.69 -19.56 -10.49
CA GLY A 74 22.86 -18.69 -10.59
C GLY A 74 22.65 -17.36 -9.85
N VAL A 75 23.71 -16.55 -9.75
CA VAL A 75 23.64 -15.18 -9.24
C VAL A 75 23.42 -14.22 -10.41
N LEU A 76 22.39 -13.38 -10.37
CA LEU A 76 22.10 -12.42 -11.45
C LEU A 76 21.67 -11.05 -10.90
N HIS A 77 22.54 -10.05 -11.05
CA HIS A 77 22.34 -8.68 -10.56
C HIS A 77 21.04 -8.03 -11.09
N ALA A 78 20.69 -8.32 -12.35
CA ALA A 78 19.45 -7.87 -13.00
C ALA A 78 18.15 -8.29 -12.29
N ARG A 79 18.16 -9.28 -11.38
CA ARG A 79 16.97 -9.66 -10.59
C ARG A 79 16.67 -8.71 -9.42
N ARG A 80 17.57 -7.76 -9.13
CA ARG A 80 17.43 -6.75 -8.07
C ARG A 80 17.51 -5.32 -8.57
N ASP A 81 18.11 -5.13 -9.74
CA ASP A 81 18.33 -3.82 -10.33
C ASP A 81 17.33 -3.55 -11.45
N LYS A 82 16.38 -2.64 -11.21
CA LYS A 82 15.25 -2.31 -12.11
C LYS A 82 15.69 -1.86 -13.51
N PHE A 83 16.88 -1.26 -13.66
CA PHE A 83 17.41 -0.91 -14.97
C PHE A 83 17.89 -2.17 -15.70
N GLU A 84 18.83 -2.91 -15.11
CA GLU A 84 19.38 -4.13 -15.73
C GLU A 84 18.33 -5.23 -15.94
N MET A 85 17.31 -5.30 -15.10
CA MET A 85 16.13 -6.16 -15.26
C MET A 85 15.49 -5.94 -16.62
N ASN A 86 15.18 -4.68 -16.96
CA ASN A 86 14.59 -4.31 -18.24
C ASN A 86 15.60 -4.41 -19.41
N GLU A 87 16.90 -4.21 -19.19
CA GLU A 87 17.92 -4.46 -20.21
C GLU A 87 18.03 -5.96 -20.57
N ALA A 88 17.99 -6.85 -19.57
CA ALA A 88 17.96 -8.29 -19.77
C ALA A 88 16.69 -8.74 -20.50
N LEU A 89 15.52 -8.24 -20.09
CA LEU A 89 14.25 -8.52 -20.77
C LEU A 89 14.21 -7.98 -22.21
N ARG A 90 14.76 -6.79 -22.49
CA ARG A 90 14.88 -6.28 -23.87
C ARG A 90 15.79 -7.16 -24.71
N THR A 91 16.89 -7.65 -24.14
CA THR A 91 17.80 -8.60 -24.81
C THR A 91 17.11 -9.93 -25.11
N ALA A 92 16.19 -10.37 -24.25
CA ALA A 92 15.32 -11.53 -24.47
C ALA A 92 14.12 -11.27 -25.41
N GLY A 93 14.03 -10.08 -26.03
CA GLY A 93 12.96 -9.74 -26.97
C GLY A 93 11.59 -9.56 -26.30
N LEU A 94 11.54 -9.17 -25.02
CA LEU A 94 10.32 -8.69 -24.38
C LEU A 94 10.20 -7.17 -24.55
N PRO A 95 8.98 -6.65 -24.76
CA PRO A 95 8.75 -5.21 -24.74
C PRO A 95 8.83 -4.69 -23.30
N VAL A 96 9.65 -3.67 -23.08
CA VAL A 96 9.92 -3.06 -21.76
C VAL A 96 9.73 -1.55 -21.83
N ALA A 97 9.66 -0.90 -20.67
CA ALA A 97 9.73 0.56 -20.61
C ALA A 97 11.03 1.08 -21.27
N ALA A 98 10.91 2.11 -22.10
CA ALA A 98 12.04 2.95 -22.47
C ALA A 98 12.66 3.57 -21.22
N GLN A 99 13.99 3.54 -21.12
CA GLN A 99 14.69 3.93 -19.90
C GLN A 99 16.13 4.36 -20.14
N LEU A 100 16.69 5.09 -19.16
CA LEU A 100 18.12 5.32 -18.99
C LEU A 100 18.49 5.43 -17.50
N ALA A 101 19.73 5.10 -17.17
CA ALA A 101 20.31 5.28 -15.83
C ALA A 101 21.66 6.02 -15.93
N PRO A 102 21.67 7.31 -16.30
CA PRO A 102 22.90 8.06 -16.53
C PRO A 102 23.54 8.48 -15.20
N GLY A 103 24.86 8.70 -15.21
CA GLY A 103 25.62 9.11 -14.02
C GLY A 103 25.44 10.61 -13.66
N PRO A 104 25.89 11.04 -12.47
CA PRO A 104 25.74 12.44 -12.01
C PRO A 104 26.24 13.47 -13.04
N GLY A 105 25.52 14.60 -13.14
CA GLY A 105 25.83 15.69 -14.07
C GLY A 105 25.40 15.47 -15.52
N ARG A 106 24.79 14.33 -15.85
CA ARG A 106 24.39 13.97 -17.23
C ARG A 106 22.96 14.41 -17.60
N TRP A 107 22.46 15.51 -17.01
CA TRP A 107 21.12 16.06 -17.28
C TRP A 107 20.78 16.22 -18.77
N PRO A 108 21.69 16.63 -19.68
CA PRO A 108 21.38 16.73 -21.12
C PRO A 108 20.85 15.43 -21.76
N GLU A 109 21.26 14.26 -21.27
CA GLU A 109 20.77 12.96 -21.76
C GLU A 109 19.32 12.71 -21.34
N ILE A 110 18.96 13.10 -20.12
CA ILE A 110 17.58 12.97 -19.59
C ILE A 110 16.67 13.97 -20.30
N CYS A 111 17.13 15.20 -20.49
CA CYS A 111 16.41 16.20 -21.27
C CYS A 111 16.16 15.72 -22.72
N ALA A 112 17.14 15.08 -23.36
CA ALA A 112 16.97 14.47 -24.68
C ALA A 112 16.00 13.27 -24.67
N PHE A 113 16.01 12.46 -23.60
CA PHE A 113 15.04 11.36 -23.41
C PHE A 113 13.61 11.89 -23.23
N VAL A 114 13.41 12.87 -22.35
CA VAL A 114 12.11 13.50 -22.09
C VAL A 114 11.54 14.12 -23.37
N ARG A 115 12.37 14.76 -24.20
CA ARG A 115 11.93 15.29 -25.50
C ARG A 115 11.59 14.23 -26.55
N ARG A 116 12.12 13.02 -26.41
CA ARG A 116 11.86 11.89 -27.31
C ARG A 116 10.63 11.07 -26.89
N HIS A 117 10.48 10.81 -25.60
CA HIS A 117 9.46 9.92 -25.04
C HIS A 117 8.26 10.68 -24.43
N GLY A 118 8.38 11.99 -24.24
CA GLY A 118 7.34 12.82 -23.65
C GLY A 118 7.39 12.90 -22.12
N LEU A 119 6.34 13.50 -21.57
CA LEU A 119 6.06 13.60 -20.14
C LEU A 119 4.64 13.04 -19.87
N PRO A 120 4.38 12.48 -18.68
CA PRO A 120 5.29 12.38 -17.54
C PRO A 120 6.35 11.27 -17.70
N VAL A 121 7.40 11.33 -16.89
CA VAL A 121 8.38 10.24 -16.73
C VAL A 121 8.44 9.78 -15.28
N VAL A 122 8.92 8.57 -15.04
CA VAL A 122 9.13 8.02 -13.69
C VAL A 122 10.61 8.05 -13.36
N ILE A 123 10.97 8.66 -12.24
CA ILE A 123 12.33 8.64 -11.68
C ILE A 123 12.28 7.89 -10.36
N LYS A 124 13.05 6.80 -10.24
CA LYS A 124 13.05 5.92 -9.07
C LYS A 124 14.45 5.31 -8.79
N PRO A 125 14.73 4.85 -7.57
CA PRO A 125 15.95 4.10 -7.30
C PRO A 125 16.02 2.83 -8.16
N ARG A 126 17.21 2.46 -8.64
CA ARG A 126 17.43 1.17 -9.33
C ARG A 126 17.16 -0.03 -8.42
N ARG A 127 17.41 0.12 -7.11
CA ARG A 127 17.24 -0.90 -6.06
C ARG A 127 16.39 -0.32 -4.92
N GLY A 128 15.40 -1.06 -4.46
CA GLY A 128 14.44 -0.62 -3.43
C GLY A 128 13.05 -1.23 -3.62
N VAL A 129 12.16 -0.98 -2.65
CA VAL A 129 10.85 -1.64 -2.48
C VAL A 129 9.70 -0.64 -2.23
N ALA A 130 8.46 -1.14 -2.24
CA ALA A 130 7.30 -0.49 -1.61
C ALA A 130 6.98 0.93 -2.13
N SER A 131 7.33 1.20 -3.39
CA SER A 131 7.24 2.50 -4.06
C SER A 131 7.95 3.67 -3.36
N GLN A 132 8.94 3.40 -2.51
CA GLN A 132 9.69 4.47 -1.84
C GLN A 132 10.58 5.23 -2.84
N LEU A 133 10.53 6.56 -2.77
CA LEU A 133 11.24 7.49 -3.68
C LEU A 133 10.91 7.28 -5.17
N VAL A 134 9.71 6.78 -5.48
CA VAL A 134 9.20 6.75 -6.85
C VAL A 134 8.51 8.08 -7.15
N HIS A 135 9.10 8.86 -8.04
CA HIS A 135 8.59 10.17 -8.46
C HIS A 135 7.99 10.09 -9.87
N LEU A 136 6.72 10.48 -10.00
CA LEU A 136 6.11 10.79 -11.30
C LEU A 136 6.28 12.27 -11.55
N VAL A 137 7.03 12.65 -12.59
CA VAL A 137 7.39 14.04 -12.86
C VAL A 137 6.76 14.53 -14.17
N HIS A 138 6.12 15.69 -14.11
CA HIS A 138 5.28 16.25 -15.18
C HIS A 138 5.93 17.40 -15.95
N THR A 139 7.14 17.83 -15.57
CA THR A 139 7.89 18.92 -16.23
C THR A 139 9.39 18.63 -16.31
N GLU A 140 10.09 19.19 -17.32
CA GLU A 140 11.57 19.08 -17.41
C GLU A 140 12.25 19.62 -16.14
N GLN A 141 11.73 20.71 -15.55
CA GLN A 141 12.30 21.35 -14.34
C GLN A 141 12.08 20.52 -13.06
N GLU A 142 10.99 19.76 -12.98
CA GLU A 142 10.78 18.79 -11.90
C GLU A 142 11.68 17.57 -12.07
N ALA A 143 11.75 17.02 -13.29
CA ALA A 143 12.64 15.91 -13.61
C ALA A 143 14.11 16.23 -13.28
N GLN A 144 14.59 17.43 -13.60
CA GLN A 144 15.94 17.88 -13.25
C GLN A 144 16.16 17.89 -11.73
N ARG A 145 15.29 18.56 -10.97
CA ARG A 145 15.42 18.68 -9.51
C ARG A 145 15.38 17.33 -8.80
N VAL A 146 14.47 16.44 -9.20
CA VAL A 146 14.36 15.09 -8.64
C VAL A 146 15.60 14.27 -8.98
N TYR A 147 16.04 14.26 -10.24
CA TYR A 147 17.22 13.52 -10.67
C TYR A 147 18.50 13.98 -9.97
N GLU A 148 18.73 15.30 -9.88
CA GLU A 148 19.91 15.86 -9.21
C GLU A 148 19.91 15.53 -7.72
N SER A 149 18.76 15.67 -7.04
CA SER A 149 18.59 15.33 -5.62
C SER A 149 18.89 13.86 -5.33
N MET A 150 18.33 12.94 -6.14
CA MET A 150 18.55 11.49 -6.02
C MET A 150 19.97 11.07 -6.43
N SER A 151 20.63 11.81 -7.33
CA SER A 151 22.01 11.55 -7.72
C SER A 151 23.02 12.01 -6.67
N GLN A 152 22.69 13.06 -5.91
CA GLN A 152 23.50 13.54 -4.79
C GLN A 152 23.30 12.71 -3.53
N ASN A 153 22.09 12.18 -3.32
CA ASN A 153 21.71 11.34 -2.18
C ASN A 153 21.22 9.98 -2.67
N PRO A 154 22.10 9.14 -3.28
CA PRO A 154 21.71 7.84 -3.82
C PRO A 154 21.20 6.96 -2.67
N THR A 155 19.87 6.82 -2.61
CA THR A 155 19.19 6.17 -1.49
C THR A 155 18.76 4.79 -1.94
N CYS A 156 19.43 3.77 -1.41
CA CYS A 156 19.02 2.39 -1.58
C CYS A 156 18.23 1.95 -0.34
N VAL A 157 17.03 1.42 -0.54
CA VAL A 157 16.12 1.10 0.56
C VAL A 157 16.25 -0.37 0.93
N PHE A 158 16.59 -0.64 2.19
CA PHE A 158 16.79 -1.99 2.77
C PHE A 158 17.88 -2.85 2.08
N THR A 159 19.01 -2.26 1.70
CA THR A 159 20.21 -3.00 1.26
C THR A 159 21.42 -2.71 2.15
N LYS A 160 22.47 -3.52 2.01
CA LYS A 160 23.79 -3.22 2.58
C LYS A 160 24.45 -2.05 1.83
N GLU A 161 25.37 -1.37 2.51
CA GLU A 161 25.99 -0.12 2.06
C GLU A 161 26.74 -0.24 0.73
N ALA A 162 27.31 -1.41 0.42
CA ALA A 162 28.04 -1.66 -0.83
C ALA A 162 27.16 -1.57 -2.10
N ASP A 163 25.84 -1.75 -1.98
CA ASP A 163 24.89 -1.63 -3.11
C ASP A 163 24.44 -0.17 -3.35
N ALA A 164 24.71 0.75 -2.41
CA ALA A 164 24.16 2.10 -2.40
C ALA A 164 24.74 3.05 -3.46
N ALA A 165 25.72 2.61 -4.25
CA ALA A 165 26.33 3.40 -5.34
C ALA A 165 25.45 3.48 -6.62
N CYS A 166 24.28 2.84 -6.65
CA CYS A 166 23.40 2.85 -7.82
C CYS A 166 22.58 4.15 -7.91
N GLY A 167 22.88 4.99 -8.91
CA GLY A 167 22.07 6.17 -9.24
C GLY A 167 20.63 5.83 -9.69
N PRO A 168 19.74 6.83 -9.82
CA PRO A 168 18.35 6.62 -10.20
C PRO A 168 18.21 6.12 -11.65
N VAL A 169 17.13 5.39 -11.92
CA VAL A 169 16.66 5.11 -13.28
C VAL A 169 15.54 6.07 -13.65
N VAL A 170 15.60 6.60 -14.87
CA VAL A 170 14.52 7.35 -15.52
C VAL A 170 13.85 6.41 -16.51
N GLN A 171 12.53 6.25 -16.41
CA GLN A 171 11.71 5.42 -17.29
C GLN A 171 10.56 6.25 -17.87
N GLU A 172 10.06 5.89 -19.06
CA GLU A 172 8.79 6.41 -19.55
C GLU A 172 7.66 6.03 -18.58
N PHE A 173 6.61 6.87 -18.49
CA PHE A 173 5.44 6.51 -17.70
C PHE A 173 4.60 5.46 -18.44
N LEU A 174 4.47 4.28 -17.83
CA LEU A 174 3.61 3.22 -18.33
C LEU A 174 2.15 3.52 -17.96
N GLU A 175 1.41 4.14 -18.88
CA GLU A 175 -0.04 4.34 -18.71
C GLU A 175 -0.78 3.02 -18.95
N GLY A 176 -1.63 2.63 -18.00
CA GLY A 176 -2.32 1.35 -18.04
C GLY A 176 -2.94 0.97 -16.70
N ARG A 177 -3.34 -0.30 -16.59
CA ARG A 177 -3.76 -0.88 -15.31
C ARG A 177 -2.66 -1.75 -14.73
N GLU A 178 -2.43 -1.64 -13.41
CA GLU A 178 -1.38 -2.40 -12.75
C GLU A 178 -1.90 -3.74 -12.19
N TRP A 179 -1.14 -4.79 -12.45
CA TRP A 179 -1.46 -6.18 -12.14
C TRP A 179 -0.30 -6.86 -11.42
N ILE A 180 -0.64 -7.89 -10.66
CA ILE A 180 0.32 -8.80 -10.02
C ILE A 180 0.16 -10.17 -10.64
N VAL A 181 1.28 -10.83 -10.91
CA VAL A 181 1.34 -12.26 -11.22
C VAL A 181 2.27 -12.95 -10.21
N ASP A 182 1.68 -13.73 -9.30
CA ASP A 182 2.43 -14.56 -8.34
C ASP A 182 2.71 -15.92 -8.99
N THR A 183 3.97 -16.34 -8.97
CA THR A 183 4.45 -17.58 -9.61
C THR A 183 5.30 -18.42 -8.66
N VAL A 184 5.40 -19.72 -8.95
CA VAL A 184 6.41 -20.61 -8.38
C VAL A 184 7.06 -21.41 -9.51
N SER A 185 8.38 -21.59 -9.44
CA SER A 185 9.16 -22.27 -10.46
C SER A 185 9.84 -23.54 -9.90
N ARG A 186 9.86 -24.62 -10.68
CA ARG A 186 10.61 -25.85 -10.39
C ARG A 186 11.38 -26.27 -11.63
N ASN A 187 12.72 -26.24 -11.56
CA ASN A 187 13.61 -26.61 -12.67
C ASN A 187 13.37 -25.83 -14.00
N GLY A 188 12.75 -24.66 -13.95
CA GLY A 188 12.33 -23.88 -15.14
C GLY A 188 10.91 -24.16 -15.63
N GLU A 189 10.17 -25.12 -15.04
CA GLU A 189 8.71 -25.14 -15.17
C GLU A 189 8.12 -24.04 -14.30
N HIS A 190 7.41 -23.09 -14.92
CA HIS A 190 6.75 -21.98 -14.25
C HIS A 190 5.25 -22.28 -14.08
N LYS A 191 4.77 -22.20 -12.84
CA LYS A 191 3.33 -22.24 -12.52
C LYS A 191 2.88 -20.89 -11.99
N VAL A 192 1.89 -20.30 -12.64
CA VAL A 192 1.23 -19.10 -12.14
C VAL A 192 0.22 -19.53 -11.09
N ILE A 193 0.39 -19.02 -9.88
CA ILE A 193 -0.40 -19.41 -8.71
C ILE A 193 -1.60 -18.49 -8.53
N ALA A 194 -1.44 -17.19 -8.75
CA ALA A 194 -2.52 -16.23 -8.63
C ALA A 194 -2.26 -14.98 -9.49
N VAL A 195 -3.35 -14.37 -9.95
CA VAL A 195 -3.36 -13.09 -10.65
C VAL A 195 -4.16 -12.11 -9.80
N TYR A 196 -3.67 -10.88 -9.67
CA TYR A 196 -4.37 -9.84 -8.93
C TYR A 196 -4.30 -8.51 -9.66
N ARG A 197 -5.20 -7.60 -9.29
CA ARG A 197 -5.34 -6.27 -9.88
C ARG A 197 -5.28 -5.22 -8.79
N TYR A 198 -4.37 -4.26 -8.92
CA TYR A 198 -4.22 -3.19 -7.94
C TYR A 198 -5.31 -2.12 -8.11
N ASP A 199 -5.77 -1.57 -6.99
CA ASP A 199 -6.38 -0.24 -6.91
C ASP A 199 -5.34 0.70 -6.30
N LYS A 200 -4.68 1.47 -7.18
CA LYS A 200 -3.71 2.52 -6.83
C LYS A 200 -4.21 3.86 -7.36
N GLY A 201 -3.84 4.94 -6.67
CA GLY A 201 -4.11 6.30 -7.15
C GLY A 201 -3.60 7.37 -6.19
N THR A 202 -4.11 8.59 -6.34
CA THR A 202 -3.62 9.75 -5.62
C THR A 202 -4.19 9.85 -4.19
N ALA A 203 -3.33 10.02 -3.20
CA ALA A 203 -3.73 10.46 -1.85
C ALA A 203 -2.56 11.14 -1.12
N ASN A 204 -2.88 12.08 -0.21
CA ASN A 204 -1.90 12.80 0.62
C ASN A 204 -0.70 13.40 -0.16
N GLY A 205 -0.92 13.83 -1.41
CA GLY A 205 0.12 14.40 -2.28
C GLY A 205 1.04 13.38 -2.98
N SER A 206 0.79 12.08 -2.83
CA SER A 206 1.52 11.00 -3.53
C SER A 206 0.69 10.43 -4.70
N PRO A 207 1.31 10.12 -5.85
CA PRO A 207 0.62 9.57 -7.03
C PRO A 207 0.30 8.07 -6.94
N PHE A 208 1.02 7.30 -6.10
CA PHE A 208 0.97 5.83 -6.08
C PHE A 208 0.57 5.27 -4.71
N VAL A 209 -0.54 5.76 -4.15
CA VAL A 209 -1.09 5.22 -2.90
C VAL A 209 -1.95 3.98 -3.19
N TYR A 210 -1.70 2.93 -2.42
CA TYR A 210 -2.35 1.63 -2.53
C TYR A 210 -3.67 1.67 -1.73
N PHE A 211 -4.80 1.41 -2.38
CA PHE A 211 -6.12 1.34 -1.74
C PHE A 211 -6.64 -0.09 -1.60
N GLY A 212 -6.16 -1.01 -2.42
CA GLY A 212 -6.50 -2.42 -2.34
C GLY A 212 -5.93 -3.23 -3.49
N VAL A 213 -6.23 -4.52 -3.45
CA VAL A 213 -5.82 -5.50 -4.45
C VAL A 213 -6.84 -6.63 -4.53
N GLU A 214 -7.36 -6.84 -5.73
CA GLU A 214 -8.44 -7.78 -6.04
C GLU A 214 -7.88 -9.07 -6.62
N ALA A 215 -8.34 -10.23 -6.14
CA ALA A 215 -8.01 -11.52 -6.78
C ALA A 215 -8.78 -11.66 -8.10
N MET A 216 -8.08 -12.04 -9.16
CA MET A 216 -8.62 -12.13 -10.51
C MET A 216 -8.48 -13.56 -11.05
N GLY A 217 -9.49 -14.02 -11.79
CA GLY A 217 -9.41 -15.27 -12.55
C GLY A 217 -8.51 -15.11 -13.78
N CYS A 218 -7.97 -16.21 -14.31
CA CYS A 218 -7.20 -16.18 -15.56
C CYS A 218 -8.13 -16.21 -16.78
N ASP A 219 -8.67 -15.05 -17.15
CA ASP A 219 -9.39 -14.85 -18.41
C ASP A 219 -8.44 -14.55 -19.59
N ALA A 220 -8.99 -14.20 -20.75
CA ALA A 220 -8.20 -13.91 -21.95
C ALA A 220 -7.24 -12.71 -21.80
N ALA A 221 -7.56 -11.71 -20.97
CA ALA A 221 -6.67 -10.57 -20.70
C ALA A 221 -5.54 -10.99 -19.74
N ALA A 222 -5.90 -11.72 -18.68
CA ALA A 222 -4.95 -12.28 -17.74
C ALA A 222 -3.98 -13.31 -18.38
N LEU A 223 -4.39 -14.01 -19.45
CA LEU A 223 -3.49 -14.89 -20.20
C LEU A 223 -2.31 -14.15 -20.86
N ALA A 224 -2.54 -12.94 -21.40
CA ALA A 224 -1.45 -12.13 -21.97
C ALA A 224 -0.44 -11.69 -20.88
N LEU A 225 -0.95 -11.23 -19.73
CA LEU A 225 -0.14 -10.84 -18.57
C LEU A 225 0.66 -12.01 -18.00
N THR A 226 0.03 -13.19 -17.85
CA THR A 226 0.70 -14.37 -17.30
C THR A 226 1.71 -14.99 -18.27
N SER A 227 1.44 -14.96 -19.58
CA SER A 227 2.43 -15.36 -20.60
C SER A 227 3.64 -14.43 -20.60
N TYR A 228 3.43 -13.11 -20.50
CA TYR A 228 4.52 -12.14 -20.35
C TYR A 228 5.32 -12.40 -19.06
N ALA A 229 4.64 -12.68 -17.94
CA ALA A 229 5.29 -12.99 -16.67
C ALA A 229 6.22 -14.21 -16.77
N VAL A 230 5.76 -15.31 -17.39
CA VAL A 230 6.59 -16.51 -17.62
C VAL A 230 7.81 -16.17 -18.48
N ARG A 231 7.63 -15.48 -19.61
CA ARG A 231 8.74 -15.04 -20.47
C ARG A 231 9.73 -14.11 -19.76
N ALA A 232 9.27 -13.31 -18.80
CA ALA A 232 10.13 -12.45 -17.99
C ALA A 232 11.01 -13.26 -17.02
N LEU A 233 10.47 -14.35 -16.45
CA LEU A 233 11.25 -15.28 -15.63
C LEU A 233 12.29 -16.05 -16.46
N GLU A 234 11.92 -16.49 -17.67
CA GLU A 234 12.85 -17.10 -18.63
C GLU A 234 14.00 -16.14 -19.00
N GLY A 235 13.67 -14.89 -19.35
CA GLY A 235 14.66 -13.84 -19.68
C GLY A 235 15.58 -13.46 -18.50
N LEU A 236 15.15 -13.70 -17.26
CA LEU A 236 15.95 -13.55 -16.05
C LEU A 236 16.61 -14.87 -15.58
N ASN A 237 16.54 -15.94 -16.36
CA ASN A 237 17.01 -17.30 -16.02
C ASN A 237 16.55 -17.77 -14.63
N TRP A 238 15.32 -17.41 -14.23
CA TRP A 238 14.72 -17.88 -12.98
C TRP A 238 14.23 -19.31 -13.18
N ARG A 239 14.59 -20.24 -12.29
CA ARG A 239 14.28 -21.68 -12.48
C ARG A 239 13.67 -22.35 -11.25
N TRP A 240 13.93 -21.81 -10.06
CA TRP A 240 13.57 -22.38 -8.77
C TRP A 240 13.03 -21.33 -7.82
N GLY A 241 11.88 -21.62 -7.20
CA GLY A 241 11.30 -20.83 -6.12
C GLY A 241 10.25 -19.80 -6.57
N PRO A 242 9.68 -19.06 -5.61
CA PRO A 242 8.62 -18.09 -5.86
C PRO A 242 9.15 -16.85 -6.57
N ALA A 243 8.29 -16.19 -7.34
CA ALA A 243 8.51 -14.83 -7.78
C ALA A 243 7.18 -14.07 -7.83
N HIS A 244 7.22 -12.83 -7.38
CA HIS A 244 6.11 -11.87 -7.39
C HIS A 244 6.41 -10.81 -8.45
N LEU A 245 5.59 -10.73 -9.50
CA LEU A 245 5.81 -9.82 -10.64
C LEU A 245 4.73 -8.72 -10.65
N GLU A 246 5.16 -7.46 -10.70
CA GLU A 246 4.28 -6.31 -10.96
C GLU A 246 4.36 -5.95 -12.45
N LEU A 247 3.19 -5.86 -13.11
CA LEU A 247 3.04 -5.61 -14.54
C LEU A 247 2.10 -4.44 -14.80
N MET A 248 2.38 -3.66 -15.83
CA MET A 248 1.42 -2.70 -16.39
C MET A 248 0.78 -3.28 -17.65
N GLU A 249 -0.54 -3.35 -17.68
CA GLU A 249 -1.35 -3.59 -18.87
C GLU A 249 -1.53 -2.26 -19.62
N THR A 250 -0.66 -1.98 -20.59
CA THR A 250 -0.76 -0.77 -21.44
C THR A 250 -1.55 -1.06 -22.72
N ALA A 251 -1.88 -0.02 -23.49
CA ALA A 251 -2.51 -0.16 -24.80
C ALA A 251 -1.70 -1.04 -25.79
N ASP A 252 -0.38 -1.07 -25.63
CA ASP A 252 0.56 -1.89 -26.42
C ASP A 252 0.90 -3.23 -25.73
N GLY A 253 0.04 -3.69 -24.82
CA GLY A 253 0.17 -4.95 -24.08
C GLY A 253 1.04 -4.86 -22.82
N PRO A 254 1.31 -6.00 -22.16
CA PRO A 254 2.04 -6.03 -20.90
C PRO A 254 3.44 -5.41 -20.96
N ARG A 255 3.83 -4.73 -19.87
CA ARG A 255 5.17 -4.22 -19.60
C ARG A 255 5.55 -4.53 -18.15
N LEU A 256 6.82 -4.85 -17.90
CA LEU A 256 7.31 -5.10 -16.54
C LEU A 256 7.41 -3.79 -15.74
N VAL A 257 6.86 -3.77 -14.52
CA VAL A 257 7.17 -2.75 -13.50
C VAL A 257 8.36 -3.21 -12.66
N GLU A 258 8.29 -4.43 -12.10
CA GLU A 258 9.41 -5.13 -11.44
C GLU A 258 9.16 -6.64 -11.26
N VAL A 259 10.25 -7.40 -11.08
CA VAL A 259 10.22 -8.80 -10.60
C VAL A 259 10.85 -8.86 -9.21
N ASN A 260 10.07 -9.23 -8.20
CA ASN A 260 10.56 -9.60 -6.87
C ASN A 260 10.88 -11.10 -6.86
N ALA A 261 12.06 -11.44 -7.39
CA ALA A 261 12.53 -12.82 -7.52
C ALA A 261 12.89 -13.42 -6.14
N GLY A 262 12.57 -14.70 -5.93
CA GLY A 262 12.80 -15.40 -4.66
C GLY A 262 11.85 -15.01 -3.53
N ARG A 263 10.91 -14.11 -3.81
CA ARG A 263 9.96 -13.53 -2.86
C ARG A 263 8.56 -14.05 -3.13
N TRP A 264 7.83 -14.32 -2.06
CA TRP A 264 6.37 -14.30 -2.10
C TRP A 264 5.87 -12.87 -1.96
N ASN A 265 4.64 -12.65 -2.38
CA ASN A 265 3.84 -11.52 -1.96
C ASN A 265 3.59 -11.55 -0.43
N GLY A 266 3.05 -10.48 0.14
CA GLY A 266 2.84 -10.35 1.60
C GLY A 266 1.97 -11.46 2.19
N ILE A 267 2.15 -11.79 3.47
CA ILE A 267 1.45 -12.93 4.12
C ILE A 267 -0.09 -12.86 4.02
N ASN A 268 -0.65 -11.64 3.91
CA ASN A 268 -2.09 -11.41 3.73
C ASN A 268 -2.61 -11.99 2.40
N PHE A 269 -1.79 -12.01 1.36
CA PHE A 269 -2.11 -12.64 0.07
C PHE A 269 -2.26 -14.16 0.18
N ARG A 270 -1.59 -14.81 1.14
CA ARG A 270 -1.74 -16.25 1.37
C ARG A 270 -3.21 -16.62 1.60
N ARG A 271 -3.89 -15.88 2.48
CA ARG A 271 -5.30 -16.14 2.83
C ARG A 271 -6.23 -15.82 1.67
N LEU A 272 -5.95 -14.75 0.92
CA LEU A 272 -6.67 -14.38 -0.29
C LEU A 272 -6.55 -15.46 -1.39
N ALA A 273 -5.33 -15.91 -1.69
CA ALA A 273 -5.06 -16.94 -2.71
C ALA A 273 -5.72 -18.28 -2.36
N ARG A 274 -5.57 -18.79 -1.12
CA ARG A 274 -6.28 -19.99 -0.68
C ARG A 274 -7.81 -19.85 -0.79
N GLY A 275 -8.35 -18.70 -0.43
CA GLY A 275 -9.78 -18.44 -0.48
C GLY A 275 -10.35 -18.39 -1.89
N CYS A 276 -9.65 -17.72 -2.81
CA CYS A 276 -10.15 -17.43 -4.16
C CYS A 276 -9.71 -18.44 -5.22
N VAL A 277 -8.46 -18.92 -5.15
CA VAL A 277 -7.87 -19.86 -6.13
C VAL A 277 -7.89 -21.30 -5.62
N GLY A 278 -7.72 -21.50 -4.30
CA GLY A 278 -7.65 -22.81 -3.65
C GLY A 278 -6.24 -23.26 -3.27
N ILE A 279 -5.21 -22.59 -3.80
CA ILE A 279 -3.79 -22.81 -3.46
C ILE A 279 -3.10 -21.47 -3.20
N ASP A 280 -1.99 -21.48 -2.47
CA ASP A 280 -1.13 -20.32 -2.24
C ASP A 280 0.32 -20.58 -2.63
N ALA A 281 1.08 -19.50 -2.85
CA ALA A 281 2.45 -19.59 -3.34
C ALA A 281 3.44 -20.15 -2.31
N TYR A 282 3.09 -20.21 -1.01
CA TYR A 282 3.91 -20.88 0.01
C TYR A 282 3.77 -22.40 -0.10
N GLU A 283 2.54 -22.90 -0.23
CA GLU A 283 2.25 -24.32 -0.46
C GLU A 283 2.90 -24.81 -1.77
N ALA A 284 2.70 -24.07 -2.87
CA ALA A 284 3.33 -24.39 -4.16
C ALA A 284 4.87 -24.37 -4.09
N THR A 285 5.47 -23.47 -3.30
CA THR A 285 6.94 -23.46 -3.09
C THR A 285 7.41 -24.70 -2.33
N LEU A 286 6.65 -25.17 -1.34
CA LEU A 286 6.99 -26.42 -0.64
C LEU A 286 6.92 -27.62 -1.59
N SER A 287 5.87 -27.73 -2.41
CA SER A 287 5.78 -28.77 -3.45
C SER A 287 6.94 -28.73 -4.44
N ALA A 288 7.43 -27.54 -4.81
CA ALA A 288 8.59 -27.40 -5.68
C ALA A 288 9.89 -27.99 -5.06
N TYR A 289 10.15 -27.72 -3.78
CA TYR A 289 11.42 -28.06 -3.12
C TYR A 289 11.45 -29.40 -2.36
N LEU A 290 10.32 -30.03 -2.04
CA LEU A 290 10.27 -31.24 -1.20
C LEU A 290 10.24 -32.58 -1.97
N ASP A 291 10.42 -32.53 -3.30
CA ASP A 291 10.38 -33.69 -4.20
C ASP A 291 9.08 -34.48 -4.15
N ASP A 292 7.98 -33.74 -4.08
CA ASP A 292 6.62 -34.27 -4.20
C ASP A 292 6.11 -34.02 -5.63
N ASP A 293 6.48 -34.92 -6.54
CA ASP A 293 6.12 -34.85 -7.97
C ASP A 293 4.60 -34.92 -8.18
N ASP A 294 3.90 -35.66 -7.31
CA ASP A 294 2.45 -35.79 -7.30
C ASP A 294 1.77 -34.48 -6.88
N ALA A 295 2.25 -33.82 -5.83
CA ALA A 295 1.75 -32.51 -5.45
C ALA A 295 2.08 -31.46 -6.52
N TRP A 296 3.31 -31.42 -7.04
CA TRP A 296 3.72 -30.47 -8.07
C TRP A 296 2.92 -30.62 -9.37
N SER A 297 2.71 -31.84 -9.86
CA SER A 297 1.97 -32.10 -11.11
C SER A 297 0.49 -31.73 -11.03
N ARG A 298 -0.13 -31.77 -9.83
CA ARG A 298 -1.53 -31.35 -9.60
C ARG A 298 -1.72 -29.83 -9.61
N ILE A 299 -0.67 -29.04 -9.45
CA ILE A 299 -0.77 -27.57 -9.53
C ILE A 299 -0.90 -27.17 -11.00
N LEU A 300 -1.97 -26.45 -11.32
CA LEU A 300 -2.23 -25.93 -12.67
C LEU A 300 -1.13 -24.93 -13.10
N SER A 301 -0.82 -24.88 -14.40
CA SER A 301 0.12 -23.90 -14.95
C SER A 301 -0.39 -22.45 -14.85
N HIS A 302 -1.71 -22.26 -14.83
CA HIS A 302 -2.40 -20.99 -14.65
C HIS A 302 -3.58 -21.16 -13.68
N PRO A 303 -3.97 -20.13 -12.91
CA PRO A 303 -5.16 -20.19 -12.07
C PRO A 303 -6.43 -20.29 -12.94
N PRO A 304 -7.56 -20.81 -12.40
CA PRO A 304 -8.80 -20.92 -13.17
C PRO A 304 -9.35 -19.55 -13.58
N SER A 305 -10.06 -19.50 -14.70
CA SER A 305 -10.78 -18.30 -15.17
C SER A 305 -11.92 -17.88 -14.23
N LYS A 306 -12.51 -18.84 -13.51
CA LYS A 306 -13.49 -18.61 -12.45
C LYS A 306 -12.88 -18.95 -11.09
N LEU A 307 -12.86 -17.97 -10.19
CA LEU A 307 -12.45 -18.14 -8.79
C LEU A 307 -13.50 -18.91 -7.99
N LEU A 308 -13.07 -19.55 -6.90
CA LEU A 308 -13.92 -20.25 -5.94
C LEU A 308 -14.89 -19.29 -5.22
N GLN A 309 -14.42 -18.07 -4.97
CA GLN A 309 -15.19 -16.93 -4.45
C GLN A 309 -14.48 -15.63 -4.85
N ALA A 310 -15.16 -14.49 -4.73
CA ALA A 310 -14.53 -13.19 -4.91
C ALA A 310 -13.76 -12.80 -3.65
N GLY A 311 -12.66 -12.05 -3.81
CA GLY A 311 -11.90 -11.55 -2.67
C GLY A 311 -11.00 -10.36 -3.01
N ARG A 312 -10.81 -9.49 -2.01
CA ARG A 312 -10.01 -8.27 -2.12
C ARG A 312 -9.35 -7.96 -0.78
N ILE A 313 -8.06 -7.64 -0.79
CA ILE A 313 -7.42 -6.96 0.34
C ILE A 313 -7.66 -5.46 0.18
N VAL A 314 -8.05 -4.80 1.25
CA VAL A 314 -8.26 -3.35 1.32
C VAL A 314 -7.14 -2.78 2.15
N HIS A 315 -6.32 -1.95 1.52
CA HIS A 315 -5.23 -1.27 2.19
C HIS A 315 -5.81 -0.04 2.93
N ILE A 316 -5.45 0.10 4.20
CA ILE A 316 -5.99 1.17 5.04
C ILE A 316 -5.13 2.43 4.85
N VAL A 317 -5.73 3.44 4.24
CA VAL A 317 -5.14 4.75 3.94
C VAL A 317 -5.54 5.74 5.03
N SER A 318 -4.56 6.23 5.78
CA SER A 318 -4.77 7.33 6.72
C SER A 318 -4.58 8.68 6.03
N TYR A 319 -5.51 9.60 6.32
CA TYR A 319 -5.53 10.98 5.81
C TYR A 319 -5.15 12.01 6.88
N VAL A 320 -4.85 11.55 8.10
CA VAL A 320 -4.53 12.36 9.27
C VAL A 320 -3.21 11.89 9.88
N GLU A 321 -2.59 12.74 10.69
CA GLU A 321 -1.39 12.42 11.45
C GLU A 321 -1.55 12.89 12.91
N GLY A 322 -0.96 12.17 13.85
CA GLY A 322 -1.00 12.52 15.27
C GLY A 322 -1.19 11.31 16.19
N GLU A 323 -1.39 11.57 17.48
CA GLU A 323 -1.57 10.54 18.52
C GLU A 323 -2.97 9.91 18.40
N LEU A 324 -3.07 8.60 18.20
CA LEU A 324 -4.35 7.89 18.08
C LEU A 324 -5.18 8.03 19.36
N ILE A 325 -6.38 8.60 19.26
CA ILE A 325 -7.36 8.64 20.37
C ILE A 325 -8.54 7.71 20.17
N ARG A 326 -8.90 7.37 18.91
CA ARG A 326 -10.02 6.46 18.61
C ARG A 326 -9.99 5.97 17.16
N ILE A 327 -10.30 4.69 16.96
CA ILE A 327 -10.69 4.14 15.66
C ILE A 327 -12.21 4.23 15.55
N ARG A 328 -12.72 5.05 14.62
CA ARG A 328 -14.15 5.21 14.34
C ARG A 328 -14.66 4.03 13.51
N HIS A 329 -15.99 3.87 13.46
CA HIS A 329 -16.68 2.88 12.61
C HIS A 329 -16.32 1.40 12.79
N ARG A 330 -15.39 1.02 13.69
CA ARG A 330 -14.86 -0.36 13.86
C ARG A 330 -15.95 -1.43 13.85
N THR A 331 -16.98 -1.28 14.68
CA THR A 331 -18.12 -2.22 14.77
C THR A 331 -18.97 -2.29 13.50
N ARG A 332 -19.06 -1.21 12.72
CA ARG A 332 -19.75 -1.20 11.41
C ARG A 332 -18.92 -1.94 10.37
N ILE A 333 -17.61 -1.68 10.32
CA ILE A 333 -16.67 -2.31 9.38
C ILE A 333 -16.58 -3.82 9.64
N GLN A 334 -16.43 -4.22 10.91
CA GLN A 334 -16.38 -5.63 11.33
C GLN A 334 -17.67 -6.43 11.08
N ARG A 335 -18.78 -5.77 10.73
CA ARG A 335 -20.10 -6.39 10.44
C ARG A 335 -20.46 -6.38 8.95
N LEU A 336 -19.55 -5.95 8.07
CA LEU A 336 -19.80 -5.99 6.64
C LEU A 336 -19.85 -7.47 6.15
N PRO A 337 -20.81 -7.86 5.28
CA PRO A 337 -21.05 -9.27 4.95
C PRO A 337 -19.83 -10.03 4.40
N SER A 338 -18.94 -9.36 3.67
CA SER A 338 -17.71 -9.98 3.14
C SER A 338 -16.50 -9.89 4.08
N MET A 339 -16.63 -9.30 5.27
CA MET A 339 -15.49 -9.02 6.17
C MET A 339 -14.88 -10.28 6.78
N VAL A 340 -13.59 -10.52 6.53
CA VAL A 340 -12.86 -11.71 6.99
C VAL A 340 -11.72 -11.39 7.98
N SER A 341 -11.11 -10.21 7.88
CA SER A 341 -10.31 -9.60 8.94
C SER A 341 -10.21 -8.08 8.76
N PHE A 342 -10.05 -7.33 9.85
CA PHE A 342 -9.87 -5.88 9.86
C PHE A 342 -8.80 -5.52 10.89
N GLU A 343 -7.62 -5.14 10.40
CA GLU A 343 -6.37 -5.01 11.14
C GLU A 343 -5.76 -3.61 10.91
N PRO A 344 -6.41 -2.54 11.41
CA PRO A 344 -5.89 -1.17 11.35
C PRO A 344 -4.59 -1.04 12.15
N ARG A 345 -3.71 -0.12 11.77
CA ARG A 345 -2.45 0.17 12.45
C ARG A 345 -2.20 1.68 12.52
N PRO A 346 -1.80 2.25 13.67
CA PRO A 346 -1.75 1.61 14.98
C PRO A 346 -3.12 1.17 15.52
N GLU A 347 -3.13 0.23 16.47
CA GLU A 347 -4.34 -0.14 17.23
C GLU A 347 -4.40 0.48 18.62
N ARG A 348 -3.24 0.76 19.24
CA ARG A 348 -3.22 1.21 20.65
C ARG A 348 -3.37 2.73 20.71
N TYR A 349 -4.23 3.20 21.60
CA TYR A 349 -4.36 4.63 21.85
C TYR A 349 -3.05 5.17 22.44
N GLY A 350 -2.64 6.35 21.99
CA GLY A 350 -1.31 6.91 22.28
C GLY A 350 -0.26 6.66 21.19
N GLU A 351 -0.43 5.66 20.31
CA GLU A 351 0.49 5.42 19.19
C GLU A 351 0.30 6.44 18.06
N ARG A 352 1.36 6.72 17.30
CA ARG A 352 1.33 7.70 16.21
C ARG A 352 0.67 7.13 14.96
N VAL A 353 -0.36 7.80 14.47
CA VAL A 353 -0.88 7.66 13.11
C VAL A 353 -0.11 8.61 12.20
N GLU A 354 0.21 8.17 10.99
CA GLU A 354 0.85 8.97 9.95
C GLU A 354 -0.07 9.09 8.73
N ARG A 355 0.23 10.04 7.83
CA ARG A 355 -0.43 10.13 6.52
C ARG A 355 0.15 9.10 5.58
N THR A 356 -0.71 8.31 4.94
CA THR A 356 -0.29 7.29 3.99
C THR A 356 0.12 7.92 2.66
N THR A 357 1.39 7.78 2.27
CA THR A 357 1.98 8.28 1.02
C THR A 357 2.60 7.17 0.16
N CYS A 358 2.90 6.01 0.72
CA CYS A 358 3.41 4.82 0.04
C CYS A 358 2.97 3.54 0.77
N PHE A 359 3.31 2.36 0.25
CA PHE A 359 2.93 1.07 0.83
C PHE A 359 3.45 0.88 2.28
N VAL A 360 4.64 1.40 2.61
CA VAL A 360 5.21 1.30 3.97
C VAL A 360 4.38 2.09 5.01
N SER A 361 3.75 3.17 4.58
CA SER A 361 2.91 4.04 5.42
C SER A 361 1.42 3.65 5.45
N LEU A 362 1.09 2.42 5.06
CA LEU A 362 -0.27 1.90 5.18
C LEU A 362 -0.66 1.74 6.66
N ALA A 363 -1.83 2.26 7.00
CA ALA A 363 -2.40 2.22 8.35
C ALA A 363 -3.15 0.90 8.61
N GLY A 364 -2.58 -0.22 8.16
CA GLY A 364 -3.14 -1.57 8.27
C GLY A 364 -3.84 -2.10 7.02
N ASP A 365 -4.51 -3.25 7.16
CA ASP A 365 -5.21 -3.97 6.08
C ASP A 365 -6.58 -4.46 6.53
N ALA A 366 -7.46 -4.74 5.56
CA ALA A 366 -8.65 -5.57 5.74
C ALA A 366 -8.71 -6.64 4.65
N LEU A 367 -9.27 -7.81 4.95
CA LEU A 367 -9.56 -8.85 3.96
C LEU A 367 -11.07 -8.99 3.77
N LEU A 368 -11.53 -8.85 2.53
CA LEU A 368 -12.89 -9.12 2.11
C LEU A 368 -12.93 -10.38 1.25
N MET A 369 -13.85 -11.31 1.53
CA MET A 369 -14.16 -12.47 0.67
C MET A 369 -15.63 -12.84 0.77
N HIS A 370 -16.27 -13.16 -0.36
CA HIS A 370 -17.66 -13.59 -0.42
C HIS A 370 -17.93 -14.35 -1.74
N SER A 371 -18.91 -15.26 -1.74
CA SER A 371 -19.27 -16.05 -2.94
C SER A 371 -19.84 -15.20 -4.09
N ASP A 372 -20.49 -14.09 -3.73
CA ASP A 372 -20.96 -13.04 -4.64
C ASP A 372 -19.99 -11.85 -4.65
N SER A 373 -19.47 -11.51 -5.84
CA SER A 373 -18.56 -10.39 -6.09
C SER A 373 -19.18 -9.01 -5.87
N GLU A 374 -20.50 -8.85 -6.07
CA GLU A 374 -21.16 -7.55 -5.85
C GLU A 374 -21.16 -7.15 -4.38
N VAL A 375 -21.18 -8.13 -3.47
CA VAL A 375 -21.04 -7.90 -2.03
C VAL A 375 -19.64 -7.43 -1.68
N VAL A 376 -18.59 -8.05 -2.25
CA VAL A 376 -17.19 -7.64 -2.05
C VAL A 376 -16.96 -6.21 -2.56
N GLU A 377 -17.49 -5.87 -3.74
CA GLU A 377 -17.38 -4.52 -4.31
C GLU A 377 -18.14 -3.49 -3.45
N ARG A 378 -19.38 -3.78 -3.03
CA ARG A 378 -20.18 -2.89 -2.17
C ARG A 378 -19.50 -2.62 -0.82
N ASP A 379 -18.94 -3.65 -0.20
CA ASP A 379 -18.24 -3.53 1.07
C ASP A 379 -16.91 -2.79 0.88
N TYR A 380 -16.18 -3.03 -0.21
CA TYR A 380 -14.99 -2.26 -0.57
C TYR A 380 -15.27 -0.77 -0.70
N GLN A 381 -16.29 -0.39 -1.46
CA GLN A 381 -16.71 1.00 -1.61
C GLN A 381 -17.17 1.60 -0.27
N THR A 382 -17.73 0.78 0.62
CA THR A 382 -18.07 1.19 1.98
C THR A 382 -16.83 1.46 2.82
N LEU A 383 -15.78 0.62 2.77
CA LEU A 383 -14.50 0.90 3.42
C LEU A 383 -13.87 2.18 2.84
N ARG A 384 -13.74 2.29 1.51
CA ARG A 384 -13.17 3.47 0.81
C ARG A 384 -13.80 4.78 1.30
N LYS A 385 -15.13 4.82 1.43
CA LYS A 385 -15.89 5.99 1.93
C LYS A 385 -15.67 6.31 3.41
N LEU A 386 -15.34 5.31 4.24
CA LEU A 386 -15.13 5.50 5.68
C LEU A 386 -13.69 5.93 6.03
N GLN A 387 -12.70 5.54 5.22
CA GLN A 387 -11.26 5.76 5.48
C GLN A 387 -10.88 7.19 5.88
N PRO A 388 -11.36 8.27 5.22
CA PRO A 388 -11.00 9.65 5.57
C PRO A 388 -11.40 10.07 6.99
N SER A 389 -12.32 9.34 7.62
CA SER A 389 -12.81 9.58 8.97
C SER A 389 -12.44 8.49 9.98
N LEU A 390 -11.68 7.47 9.55
CA LEU A 390 -11.43 6.25 10.32
C LEU A 390 -10.64 6.50 11.60
N PHE A 391 -9.56 7.28 11.51
CA PHE A 391 -8.74 7.62 12.67
C PHE A 391 -9.13 8.99 13.23
N ALA A 392 -9.34 9.06 14.54
CA ALA A 392 -9.34 10.31 15.29
C ALA A 392 -8.01 10.43 16.03
N VAL A 393 -7.37 11.59 15.92
CA VAL A 393 -6.03 11.87 16.44
C VAL A 393 -5.98 13.14 17.29
N ARG A 394 -5.06 13.19 18.27
CA ARG A 394 -4.71 14.39 19.03
C ARG A 394 -3.42 15.00 18.45
N GLY A 395 -3.35 16.33 18.43
CA GLY A 395 -2.14 17.08 18.06
C GLY A 395 -1.87 17.23 16.55
N GLY A 396 -2.70 16.64 15.69
CA GLY A 396 -2.54 16.70 14.24
C GLY A 396 -2.95 18.02 13.58
N THR A 397 -2.17 18.46 12.59
CA THR A 397 -2.60 19.41 11.56
C THR A 397 -3.57 18.72 10.60
N SER A 398 -4.83 18.65 11.02
CA SER A 398 -5.93 18.30 10.11
C SER A 398 -5.93 19.27 8.93
N SER A 399 -5.95 18.77 7.69
CA SER A 399 -6.10 19.61 6.50
C SER A 399 -7.48 20.28 6.39
N SER A 400 -8.41 19.97 7.30
CA SER A 400 -9.48 20.87 7.72
C SER A 400 -8.95 21.98 8.66
N GLY A 401 -7.97 22.76 8.16
CA GLY A 401 -7.13 23.70 8.91
C GLY A 401 -7.82 25.01 9.35
N LEU A 402 -9.06 24.95 9.83
CA LEU A 402 -9.81 26.12 10.31
C LEU A 402 -10.38 25.94 11.72
N TRP A 403 -10.53 24.70 12.20
CA TRP A 403 -11.10 24.42 13.54
C TRP A 403 -10.04 24.34 14.66
N GLY A 404 -8.78 24.06 14.33
CA GLY A 404 -7.71 23.87 15.32
C GLY A 404 -7.22 25.16 16.00
N GLU A 405 -7.12 26.26 15.25
CA GLU A 405 -6.63 27.55 15.79
C GLU A 405 -7.70 28.34 16.57
N LEU A 406 -8.99 28.14 16.25
CA LEU A 406 -10.09 28.71 17.01
C LEU A 406 -10.08 28.25 18.48
N TRP A 407 -9.70 26.99 18.76
CA TRP A 407 -9.64 26.48 20.14
C TRP A 407 -8.57 27.11 21.02
N ARG A 408 -7.43 27.54 20.46
CA ARG A 408 -6.32 28.13 21.25
C ARG A 408 -6.51 29.62 21.56
N THR A 409 -7.31 30.32 20.76
CA THR A 409 -7.45 31.79 20.87
C THR A 409 -8.58 32.23 21.81
N LEU A 410 -9.47 31.30 22.22
CA LEU A 410 -10.74 31.63 22.87
C LEU A 410 -10.72 31.76 24.40
N PHE A 411 -9.65 31.35 25.10
CA PHE A 411 -9.64 31.28 26.55
C PHE A 411 -8.53 32.12 27.19
N ARG A 412 -8.89 33.30 27.72
CA ARG A 412 -8.04 34.05 28.66
C ARG A 412 -8.60 33.96 30.08
N ARG A 413 -7.79 33.43 31.01
CA ARG A 413 -8.10 33.34 32.44
C ARG A 413 -7.78 34.69 33.10
N ARG A 414 -8.76 35.39 33.66
CA ARG A 414 -8.55 36.62 34.45
C ARG A 414 -9.48 36.61 35.67
N GLY A 415 -8.90 36.70 36.87
CA GLY A 415 -9.67 36.77 38.12
C GLY A 415 -10.61 35.59 38.38
N GLY A 416 -10.18 34.35 38.10
CA GLY A 416 -10.95 33.14 38.43
C GLY A 416 -12.17 32.83 37.54
N ARG A 417 -12.51 33.68 36.56
CA ARG A 417 -13.57 33.41 35.57
C ARG A 417 -13.01 33.17 34.16
N MET A 418 -13.75 32.40 33.38
CA MET A 418 -13.45 32.04 31.99
C MET A 418 -14.40 32.83 31.06
N TYR A 419 -13.87 33.38 29.97
CA TYR A 419 -14.63 34.15 28.99
C TYR A 419 -14.42 33.54 27.61
N VAL A 420 -15.48 33.48 26.79
CA VAL A 420 -15.46 32.97 25.40
C VAL A 420 -15.80 34.14 24.46
N ARG A 421 -15.05 34.29 23.36
CA ARG A 421 -15.28 35.33 22.35
C ARG A 421 -15.67 34.72 21.00
N VAL A 422 -16.95 34.44 20.80
CA VAL A 422 -17.43 33.90 19.51
C VAL A 422 -17.16 34.90 18.38
N GLY A 423 -16.50 34.45 17.33
CA GLY A 423 -16.28 35.18 16.08
C GLY A 423 -16.40 34.19 14.93
N TYR A 424 -17.10 34.60 13.87
CA TYR A 424 -17.38 33.75 12.70
C TYR A 424 -16.37 34.04 11.58
N VAL A 425 -16.02 33.00 10.82
CA VAL A 425 -15.29 33.11 9.55
C VAL A 425 -16.16 32.47 8.48
N LEU A 426 -16.52 33.25 7.46
CA LEU A 426 -17.17 32.75 6.26
C LEU A 426 -16.09 32.46 5.21
N GLN A 427 -16.17 31.29 4.57
CA GLN A 427 -15.36 30.95 3.41
C GLN A 427 -16.31 30.69 2.24
N ALA A 428 -16.14 31.44 1.16
CA ALA A 428 -16.87 31.21 -0.08
C ALA A 428 -16.39 29.90 -0.73
N LEU A 429 -17.33 29.15 -1.31
CA LEU A 429 -17.06 28.09 -2.26
C LEU A 429 -17.58 28.55 -3.62
N ASP A 430 -16.81 28.31 -4.67
CA ASP A 430 -17.07 28.84 -6.00
C ASP A 430 -18.35 28.28 -6.64
N GLY A 431 -19.14 29.20 -7.18
CA GLY A 431 -19.87 29.04 -8.45
C GLY A 431 -20.81 27.86 -8.64
N GLU A 432 -22.08 28.02 -8.26
CA GLU A 432 -23.21 27.59 -9.10
C GLU A 432 -24.46 28.44 -8.81
N GLN A 433 -25.22 28.80 -9.85
CA GLN A 433 -26.38 29.69 -9.73
C GLN A 433 -27.60 28.97 -9.15
N ALA A 434 -28.20 29.52 -8.09
CA ALA A 434 -29.53 29.13 -7.62
C ALA A 434 -30.52 30.29 -7.76
N VAL A 435 -31.69 30.00 -8.37
CA VAL A 435 -32.71 31.00 -8.71
C VAL A 435 -33.49 31.43 -7.47
N VAL A 436 -33.60 32.75 -7.25
CA VAL A 436 -34.46 33.32 -6.21
C VAL A 436 -35.90 33.41 -6.72
N SER A 437 -36.82 32.66 -6.10
CA SER A 437 -38.26 32.79 -6.32
C SER A 437 -38.98 33.24 -5.03
N GLN A 438 -39.45 34.48 -5.06
CA GLN A 438 -40.54 35.08 -4.25
C GLN A 438 -40.66 34.71 -2.75
N LEU A 439 -40.50 35.73 -1.91
CA LEU A 439 -41.28 35.87 -0.68
C LEU A 439 -41.66 37.35 -0.48
N GLU A 440 -42.92 37.59 -0.16
CA GLU A 440 -43.53 38.93 -0.23
C GLU A 440 -43.15 39.84 0.95
N MET A 441 -43.17 41.15 0.70
CA MET A 441 -42.95 42.16 1.74
C MET A 441 -44.16 42.29 2.67
N ALA A 442 -43.93 42.23 3.98
CA ALA A 442 -44.81 42.77 5.00
C ALA A 442 -44.19 44.03 5.62
N GLN A 443 -45.05 44.99 6.00
CA GLN A 443 -44.69 46.39 6.23
C GLN A 443 -43.88 46.64 7.51
N GLY A 444 -43.01 47.65 7.50
CA GLY A 444 -42.53 48.31 8.73
C GLY A 444 -41.04 48.15 9.07
N ALA A 445 -40.13 48.37 8.11
CA ALA A 445 -38.70 48.52 8.41
C ALA A 445 -38.10 49.73 7.67
N THR A 446 -37.66 50.74 8.41
CA THR A 446 -36.88 51.85 7.87
C THR A 446 -35.43 51.40 7.68
N ILE A 447 -34.94 51.43 6.44
CA ILE A 447 -33.51 51.25 6.16
C ILE A 447 -32.81 52.57 6.48
N MET A 448 -31.90 52.57 7.45
CA MET A 448 -30.86 53.61 7.50
C MET A 448 -29.74 53.19 6.58
N ASP A 449 -29.52 54.01 5.55
CA ASP A 449 -28.54 53.75 4.50
C ASP A 449 -27.11 53.83 5.06
N GLY A 450 -26.25 52.94 4.58
CA GLY A 450 -24.96 52.64 5.22
C GLY A 450 -24.24 51.53 4.45
N SER A 451 -23.71 51.88 3.29
CA SER A 451 -23.09 50.96 2.35
C SER A 451 -21.83 50.29 2.92
N MET A 452 -21.90 48.97 3.09
CA MET A 452 -20.77 48.06 2.89
C MET A 452 -21.28 46.80 2.18
N GLU A 453 -20.59 46.37 1.12
CA GLU A 453 -20.97 45.21 0.32
C GLU A 453 -20.74 43.89 1.07
N GLY A 454 -21.61 42.90 0.87
CA GLY A 454 -21.24 41.48 1.04
C GLY A 454 -21.65 40.73 2.31
N VAL A 455 -22.74 41.09 3.01
CA VAL A 455 -23.26 40.29 4.15
C VAL A 455 -24.77 40.10 4.11
N GLU A 456 -25.23 38.85 3.89
CA GLU A 456 -26.59 38.43 4.25
C GLU A 456 -26.67 37.93 5.71
N LYS A 457 -27.86 38.03 6.29
CA LYS A 457 -28.08 37.95 7.75
C LYS A 457 -27.96 36.54 8.31
N VAL A 458 -27.36 36.41 9.49
CA VAL A 458 -27.50 35.22 10.37
C VAL A 458 -27.87 35.68 11.79
N ALA A 459 -28.85 35.02 12.41
CA ALA A 459 -29.22 35.20 13.81
C ALA A 459 -29.20 33.84 14.54
N MET A 460 -28.80 33.82 15.80
CA MET A 460 -28.69 32.60 16.63
C MET A 460 -29.07 32.87 18.09
N ALA A 461 -29.71 31.89 18.74
CA ALA A 461 -29.89 31.82 20.19
C ALA A 461 -29.98 30.36 20.68
N THR A 462 -29.70 30.13 21.97
CA THR A 462 -29.41 28.84 22.62
C THR A 462 -29.68 28.95 24.14
N LEU A 463 -29.90 27.94 24.99
CA LEU A 463 -29.92 26.45 24.91
C LEU A 463 -30.51 25.95 26.25
N ASP A 464 -31.44 24.98 26.34
CA ASP A 464 -31.60 24.16 27.57
C ASP A 464 -32.65 23.03 27.46
N GLY A 465 -32.19 21.77 27.55
CA GLY A 465 -32.81 20.65 28.29
C GLY A 465 -34.21 20.09 27.94
N GLY A 466 -35.13 20.85 27.37
CA GLY A 466 -36.50 20.42 27.09
C GLY A 466 -36.73 20.12 25.61
N VAL A 467 -36.97 18.86 25.24
CA VAL A 467 -37.47 18.54 23.90
C VAL A 467 -38.96 18.86 23.85
N THR A 468 -39.30 19.96 23.19
CA THR A 468 -40.65 20.19 22.68
C THR A 468 -40.54 20.68 21.24
N VAL A 469 -40.97 19.85 20.30
CA VAL A 469 -41.27 20.28 18.93
C VAL A 469 -42.47 21.23 19.02
N VAL A 470 -42.33 22.45 18.54
CA VAL A 470 -43.46 23.37 18.34
C VAL A 470 -43.42 23.87 16.91
N ASP A 471 -44.61 23.83 16.31
CA ASP A 471 -44.90 24.12 14.91
C ASP A 471 -44.55 25.57 14.52
N ALA A 472 -44.41 25.83 13.22
CA ALA A 472 -43.98 27.13 12.68
C ALA A 472 -45.01 28.27 12.91
N ASP A 473 -46.22 27.93 13.33
CA ASP A 473 -47.35 28.83 13.49
C ASP A 473 -47.79 28.99 14.96
N ARG A 474 -47.14 29.89 15.74
CA ARG A 474 -47.74 30.90 16.66
C ARG A 474 -46.83 31.46 17.80
N VAL A 475 -46.67 32.80 17.78
CA VAL A 475 -46.67 33.75 18.93
C VAL A 475 -45.37 34.03 19.75
N CYS A 476 -44.86 35.26 19.50
CA CYS A 476 -44.39 36.32 20.43
C CYS A 476 -43.60 36.06 21.74
N ALA A 477 -42.29 36.37 21.68
CA ALA A 477 -41.44 37.10 22.64
C ALA A 477 -41.76 37.18 24.17
N ARG A 478 -40.84 36.68 25.02
CA ARG A 478 -39.95 37.46 25.94
C ARG A 478 -39.12 36.57 26.90
N HIS A 479 -37.80 36.82 26.96
CA HIS A 479 -36.80 36.41 27.99
C HIS A 479 -36.69 34.95 28.48
N PHE A 480 -35.51 34.33 28.28
CA PHE A 480 -34.96 33.31 29.19
C PHE A 480 -33.43 33.46 29.34
N THR A 481 -32.91 33.05 30.50
CA THR A 481 -31.48 33.07 30.88
C THR A 481 -31.05 31.64 31.20
N VAL A 482 -29.91 31.21 30.68
CA VAL A 482 -29.36 29.86 30.86
C VAL A 482 -28.18 29.89 31.82
N VAL A 483 -28.27 29.16 32.93
CA VAL A 483 -27.23 29.09 33.97
C VAL A 483 -26.87 27.63 34.26
N ALA A 484 -25.87 27.12 33.54
CA ALA A 484 -25.29 25.82 33.84
C ALA A 484 -24.43 25.88 35.11
N LYS A 485 -24.99 25.41 36.23
CA LYS A 485 -24.28 25.29 37.52
C LYS A 485 -23.52 23.96 37.57
N ILE A 486 -22.21 24.00 37.35
CA ILE A 486 -21.33 22.86 37.67
C ILE A 486 -21.19 22.80 39.20
N SER A 487 -21.69 21.74 39.82
CA SER A 487 -21.34 21.41 41.20
C SER A 487 -20.01 20.69 41.22
N PRO A 488 -18.99 21.16 41.95
CA PRO A 488 -17.85 20.32 42.29
C PRO A 488 -18.29 19.32 43.35
N ASP A 489 -17.99 18.04 43.17
CA ASP A 489 -17.47 17.14 44.21
C ASP A 489 -17.30 15.70 43.67
N TRP A 490 -16.12 15.12 43.94
CA TRP A 490 -15.75 13.69 43.90
C TRP A 490 -15.67 12.99 42.52
N ASP A 491 -14.81 11.99 42.32
CA ASP A 491 -13.45 11.76 42.84
C ASP A 491 -12.71 10.81 41.86
N SER A 492 -11.41 10.55 42.09
CA SER A 492 -10.48 9.76 41.27
C SER A 492 -10.99 8.51 40.52
N ALA A 493 -10.66 8.43 39.22
CA ALA A 493 -10.15 7.24 38.50
C ALA A 493 -9.61 7.62 37.11
#